data_AF-A0A0P1F5S0-F1
#
_entry.id   AF-A0A0P1F5S0-F1
#
_cell.length_a   1.000
_cell.length_b   1.000
_cell.length_c   1.000
_cell.angle_alpha   90.00
_cell.angle_beta   90.00
_cell.angle_gamma   90.00
#
_symmetry.space_group_name_H-M   'P 1'
#
loop_
_entity.id
_entity.type
_entity.pdbx_description
1 polymer ?
#
loop_
_entity_poly.entity_id
_entity_poly.type
_entity_poly.pdbx_seq_one_letter_code
_entity_poly.pdbx_strand_id
1 'polypeptide(L)'
;MTKETLASARASIEMVYGVLPGLSNVSTTGPMVREAQRHLAQWGLMPIAAMIGQEASEKLGSPVTLDVMRPLQAFDAGGRARALGAIVQTLALAKEAGVDPAQALDLVDWKE
;
A
#
# COMPACT_ATOMS: atom_id res chain seq x y z
N MET A 1 -27.63 -23.81 -11.03
CA MET A 1 -26.59 -23.26 -10.14
C MET A 1 -27.22 -22.14 -9.32
N THR A 2 -27.12 -22.13 -8.00
CA THR A 2 -27.74 -21.07 -7.18
C THR A 2 -26.82 -19.84 -7.09
N LYS A 3 -27.36 -18.69 -6.65
CA LYS A 3 -26.59 -17.45 -6.48
C LYS A 3 -25.46 -17.63 -5.48
N GLU A 4 -25.69 -18.41 -4.43
CA GLU A 4 -24.74 -18.72 -3.36
C GLU A 4 -23.58 -19.59 -3.87
N THR A 5 -23.88 -20.59 -4.71
CA THR A 5 -22.85 -21.43 -5.34
C THR A 5 -21.95 -20.59 -6.25
N LEU A 6 -22.54 -19.67 -7.04
CA LEU A 6 -21.80 -18.77 -7.91
C LEU A 6 -20.89 -17.81 -7.11
N ALA A 7 -21.43 -17.22 -6.03
CA ALA A 7 -20.67 -16.32 -5.17
C ALA A 7 -19.48 -17.04 -4.49
N SER A 8 -19.69 -18.28 -4.04
CA SER A 8 -18.64 -19.09 -3.40
C SER A 8 -17.54 -19.49 -4.39
N ALA A 9 -17.93 -19.87 -5.62
CA ALA A 9 -16.98 -20.21 -6.68
C ALA A 9 -16.12 -18.99 -7.04
N ARG A 10 -16.74 -17.81 -7.19
CA ARG A 10 -16.02 -16.56 -7.47
C ARG A 10 -15.03 -16.21 -6.35
N ALA A 11 -15.47 -16.26 -5.09
CA ALA A 11 -14.61 -15.98 -3.94
C ALA A 11 -13.40 -16.92 -3.87
N SER A 12 -13.59 -18.19 -4.22
CA SER A 12 -12.50 -19.17 -4.25
C SER A 12 -11.46 -18.84 -5.32
N ILE A 13 -11.91 -18.44 -6.51
CA ILE A 13 -11.02 -18.03 -7.60
C ILE A 13 -10.26 -16.76 -7.22
N GLU A 14 -10.93 -15.76 -6.65
CA GLU A 14 -10.31 -14.50 -6.21
C GLU A 14 -9.17 -14.75 -5.21
N MET A 15 -9.40 -15.61 -4.22
CA MET A 15 -8.41 -15.93 -3.20
C MET A 15 -7.17 -16.64 -3.75
N VAL A 16 -7.31 -17.46 -4.81
CA VAL A 16 -6.15 -18.10 -5.48
C VAL A 16 -5.20 -17.06 -6.07
N TYR A 17 -5.72 -15.91 -6.52
CA TYR A 17 -4.94 -14.80 -7.06
C TYR A 17 -4.63 -13.72 -6.03
N GLY A 18 -4.88 -13.96 -4.74
CA GLY A 18 -4.65 -12.98 -3.67
C GLY A 18 -5.60 -11.77 -3.71
N VAL A 19 -6.68 -11.84 -4.49
CA VAL A 19 -7.73 -10.83 -4.56
C VAL A 19 -8.74 -11.11 -3.45
N LEU A 20 -8.95 -10.16 -2.55
CA LEU A 20 -9.91 -10.35 -1.46
C LEU A 20 -11.35 -10.32 -1.99
N PRO A 21 -12.19 -11.32 -1.66
CA PRO A 21 -13.56 -11.39 -2.18
C PRO A 21 -14.46 -10.20 -1.83
N GLY A 22 -14.08 -9.46 -0.78
CA GLY A 22 -14.71 -8.19 -0.43
C GLY A 22 -14.71 -7.18 -1.58
N LEU A 23 -13.76 -7.21 -2.51
CA LEU A 23 -13.75 -6.29 -3.66
C LEU A 23 -14.93 -6.50 -4.61
N SER A 24 -15.43 -7.72 -4.72
CA SER A 24 -16.53 -8.09 -5.61
C SER A 24 -17.91 -8.05 -4.93
N ASN A 25 -17.97 -7.58 -3.69
CA ASN A 25 -19.21 -7.35 -2.98
C ASN A 25 -19.79 -5.98 -3.37
N VAL A 26 -21.04 -5.97 -3.82
CA VAL A 26 -21.76 -4.75 -4.27
C VAL A 26 -21.95 -3.72 -3.15
N SER A 27 -21.88 -4.14 -1.89
CA SER A 27 -22.01 -3.26 -0.72
C SER A 27 -20.66 -2.70 -0.25
N THR A 28 -19.55 -3.02 -0.93
CA THR A 28 -18.22 -2.57 -0.53
C THR A 28 -18.05 -1.08 -0.77
N THR A 29 -17.52 -0.40 0.24
CA THR A 29 -17.31 1.04 0.24
C THR A 29 -15.82 1.38 0.14
N GLY A 30 -15.53 2.65 -0.19
CA GLY A 30 -14.17 3.15 -0.44
C GLY A 30 -13.10 2.74 0.59
N PRO A 31 -13.36 2.79 1.92
CA PRO A 31 -12.38 2.33 2.91
C PRO A 31 -11.93 0.88 2.68
N MET A 32 -12.87 -0.04 2.49
CA MET A 32 -12.55 -1.45 2.27
C MET A 32 -11.87 -1.69 0.91
N VAL A 33 -12.24 -0.93 -0.13
CA VAL A 33 -11.55 -0.98 -1.44
C VAL A 33 -10.06 -0.64 -1.28
N ARG A 34 -9.75 0.42 -0.52
CA ARG A 34 -8.36 0.84 -0.29
C ARG A 34 -7.56 -0.23 0.46
N GLU A 35 -8.13 -0.82 1.50
CA GLU A 35 -7.45 -1.87 2.27
C GLU A 35 -7.21 -3.13 1.44
N ALA A 36 -8.20 -3.55 0.64
CA ALA A 36 -8.04 -4.70 -0.24
C ALA A 36 -7.02 -4.47 -1.36
N GLN A 37 -6.96 -3.26 -1.92
CA GLN A 37 -5.94 -2.89 -2.89
C GLN A 37 -4.54 -2.84 -2.26
N ARG A 38 -4.42 -2.34 -1.02
CA ARG A 38 -3.14 -2.37 -0.28
C ARG A 38 -2.68 -3.80 -0.01
N HIS A 39 -3.58 -4.67 0.44
CA HIS A 39 -3.30 -6.09 0.62
C HIS A 39 -2.79 -6.73 -0.68
N LEU A 40 -3.50 -6.52 -1.79
CA LEU A 40 -3.12 -7.09 -3.09
C LEU A 40 -1.74 -6.57 -3.54
N ALA A 41 -1.48 -5.27 -3.40
CA ALA A 41 -0.19 -4.70 -3.80
C ALA A 41 0.97 -5.23 -2.95
N GLN A 42 0.80 -5.31 -1.63
CA GLN A 42 1.84 -5.77 -0.70
C GLN A 42 2.14 -7.26 -0.84
N TRP A 43 1.09 -8.09 -0.84
CA TRP A 43 1.27 -9.55 -0.73
C TRP A 43 1.25 -10.26 -2.08
N GLY A 44 0.45 -9.77 -3.03
CA GLY A 44 0.33 -10.36 -4.36
C GLY A 44 1.33 -9.78 -5.34
N LEU A 45 1.32 -8.45 -5.52
CA LEU A 45 2.04 -7.81 -6.62
C LEU A 45 3.51 -7.53 -6.32
N MET A 46 3.88 -7.19 -5.08
CA MET A 46 5.26 -6.83 -4.75
C MET A 46 6.27 -7.96 -5.04
N PRO A 47 6.01 -9.24 -4.70
CA PRO A 47 6.91 -10.34 -5.08
C PRO A 47 7.02 -10.53 -6.59
N ILE A 48 5.91 -10.36 -7.31
CA ILE A 48 5.88 -10.47 -8.78
C ILE A 48 6.67 -9.33 -9.40
N ALA A 49 6.50 -8.10 -8.92
CA ALA A 49 7.22 -6.92 -9.37
C ALA A 49 8.74 -7.07 -9.13
N ALA A 50 9.15 -7.67 -8.00
CA ALA A 50 10.55 -7.96 -7.72
C ALA A 50 11.14 -8.97 -8.74
N MET A 51 10.43 -10.06 -9.05
CA MET A 51 10.87 -11.03 -10.06
C MET A 51 10.97 -10.41 -11.46
N ILE A 52 9.98 -9.60 -11.85
CA ILE A 52 10.02 -8.90 -13.14
C ILE A 52 11.18 -7.91 -13.17
N GLY A 53 11.42 -7.17 -12.08
CA GLY A 53 12.53 -6.23 -11.96
C GLY A 53 13.89 -6.91 -12.10
N GLN A 54 14.07 -8.08 -11.48
CA GLN A 54 15.28 -8.88 -11.65
C GLN A 54 15.50 -9.27 -13.12
N GLU A 55 14.51 -9.93 -13.74
CA GLU A 55 14.60 -10.40 -15.13
C GLU A 55 14.86 -9.24 -16.10
N ALA A 56 14.19 -8.09 -15.90
CA ALA A 56 14.40 -6.90 -16.71
C ALA A 56 15.80 -6.33 -16.53
N SER A 57 16.33 -6.33 -15.30
CA SER A 57 17.67 -5.84 -15.01
C SER A 57 18.75 -6.67 -15.72
N GLU A 58 18.60 -7.99 -15.68
CA GLU A 58 19.50 -8.94 -16.35
C GLU A 58 19.49 -8.72 -17.88
N LYS A 59 18.30 -8.56 -18.47
CA LYS A 59 18.14 -8.37 -19.93
C LYS A 59 18.62 -7.02 -20.43
N LEU A 60 18.39 -5.96 -19.68
CA LEU A 60 18.68 -4.59 -20.11
C LEU A 60 20.09 -4.13 -19.68
N GLY A 61 20.80 -4.93 -18.88
CA GLY A 61 22.14 -4.59 -18.40
C GLY A 61 22.16 -3.35 -17.50
N SER A 62 21.03 -2.96 -16.94
CA SER A 62 20.89 -1.81 -16.04
C SER A 62 19.83 -2.11 -14.97
N PRO A 63 19.95 -1.57 -13.73
CA PRO A 63 18.98 -1.82 -12.68
C PRO A 63 17.58 -1.33 -13.04
N VAL A 64 16.58 -2.22 -12.94
CA VAL A 64 15.16 -1.93 -13.14
C VAL A 64 14.39 -2.24 -11.87
N THR A 65 13.67 -1.25 -11.35
CA THR A 65 12.79 -1.39 -10.18
C THR A 65 11.35 -1.07 -10.54
N LEU A 66 10.42 -1.94 -10.15
CA LEU A 66 8.98 -1.74 -10.33
C LEU A 66 8.33 -1.39 -8.99
N ASP A 67 7.69 -0.23 -8.93
CA ASP A 67 6.99 0.23 -7.74
C ASP A 67 5.47 0.07 -7.91
N VAL A 68 4.89 -0.84 -7.13
CA VAL A 68 3.43 -1.10 -7.11
C VAL A 68 2.72 -0.45 -5.92
N MET A 69 3.44 0.34 -5.12
CA MET A 69 2.98 0.92 -3.86
C MET A 69 2.73 2.42 -3.96
N ARG A 70 3.51 3.17 -4.77
CA ARG A 70 3.38 4.62 -4.93
C ARG A 70 2.02 5.09 -5.47
N PRO A 71 1.40 4.46 -6.49
CA PRO A 71 0.11 4.93 -7.01
C PRO A 71 -1.07 4.77 -6.04
N LEU A 72 -0.99 3.83 -5.09
CA LEU A 72 -2.00 3.69 -4.02
C LEU A 72 -2.00 4.88 -3.06
N GLN A 73 -0.94 5.69 -3.06
CA GLN A 73 -0.83 6.91 -2.26
C GLN A 73 -1.39 8.14 -2.99
N ALA A 74 -1.67 8.08 -4.31
CA ALA A 74 -2.32 9.18 -5.03
C ALA A 74 -3.76 9.43 -4.55
N PHE A 75 -4.44 8.39 -4.05
CA PHE A 75 -5.74 8.49 -3.39
C PHE A 75 -5.67 9.09 -1.97
N ASP A 76 -4.47 9.32 -1.42
CA ASP A 76 -4.24 9.87 -0.08
C ASP A 76 -3.35 11.12 -0.09
N ALA A 77 -3.36 11.91 -1.17
CA ALA A 77 -2.70 13.22 -1.17
C ALA A 77 -3.18 14.11 0.00
N GLY A 78 -4.46 14.00 0.35
CA GLY A 78 -5.05 14.71 1.49
C GLY A 78 -4.62 14.19 2.87
N GLY A 79 -4.43 12.87 3.06
CA GLY A 79 -3.87 12.33 4.29
C GLY A 79 -2.39 12.62 4.43
N ARG A 80 -1.63 12.56 3.34
CA ARG A 80 -0.22 12.99 3.29
C ARG A 80 -0.06 14.47 3.63
N ALA A 81 -0.90 15.35 3.09
CA ALA A 81 -0.87 16.78 3.44
C ALA A 81 -1.20 17.02 4.92
N ARG A 82 -2.19 16.30 5.48
CA ARG A 82 -2.51 16.37 6.92
C ARG A 82 -1.39 15.82 7.80
N ALA A 83 -0.80 14.70 7.42
CA ALA A 83 0.33 14.10 8.12
C ALA A 83 1.55 15.04 8.11
N LEU A 84 1.86 15.66 6.96
CA LEU A 84 2.92 16.64 6.85
C LEU A 84 2.68 17.85 7.77
N GLY A 85 1.44 18.36 7.84
CA GLY A 85 1.09 19.44 8.78
C GLY A 85 1.30 19.06 10.24
N ALA A 86 0.84 17.87 10.64
CA ALA A 86 1.04 17.35 11.99
C ALA A 86 2.53 17.14 12.32
N ILE A 87 3.33 16.70 11.36
CA ILE A 87 4.77 16.53 11.51
C ILE A 87 5.44 17.87 11.74
N VAL A 88 5.20 18.87 10.89
CA VAL A 88 5.79 20.21 11.05
C VAL A 88 5.44 20.80 12.42
N GLN A 89 4.20 20.65 12.87
CA GLN A 89 3.77 21.10 14.19
C GLN A 89 4.48 20.33 15.32
N THR A 90 4.64 19.01 15.18
CA THR A 90 5.35 18.17 16.16
C THR A 90 6.83 18.52 16.24
N LEU A 91 7.49 18.78 15.09
CA LEU A 91 8.88 19.23 15.03
C LEU A 91 9.07 20.58 15.72
N ALA A 92 8.11 21.51 15.56
CA ALA A 92 8.14 22.81 16.25
C ALA A 92 8.03 22.64 17.77
N LEU A 93 7.10 21.80 18.24
CA LEU A 93 6.94 21.49 19.66
C LEU A 93 8.16 20.76 20.25
N ALA A 94 8.75 19.82 19.49
CA ALA A 94 9.97 19.12 19.90
C ALA A 94 11.13 20.10 20.08
N LYS A 95 11.28 21.07 19.16
CA LYS A 95 12.28 22.14 19.27
C LYS A 95 12.06 23.02 20.51
N GLU A 96 10.82 23.38 20.84
CA GLU A 96 10.49 24.15 22.05
C GLU A 96 10.76 23.36 23.33
N ALA A 97 10.47 22.07 23.33
CA ALA A 97 10.68 21.17 24.47
C ALA A 97 12.13 20.66 24.62
N GLY A 98 13.01 20.97 23.66
CA GLY A 98 14.38 20.46 23.62
C GLY A 98 14.50 18.96 23.32
N VAL A 99 13.48 18.37 22.69
CA VAL A 99 13.45 16.96 22.27
C VAL A 99 14.03 16.85 20.86
N ASP A 100 14.96 15.91 20.67
CA ASP A 100 15.55 15.65 19.36
C ASP A 100 14.50 15.10 18.37
N PRO A 101 14.14 15.84 17.32
CA PRO A 101 13.11 15.39 16.39
C PRO A 101 13.54 14.18 15.55
N ALA A 102 14.84 13.93 15.39
CA ALA A 102 15.34 12.77 14.67
C ALA A 102 14.90 11.46 15.34
N GLN A 103 14.92 11.40 16.68
CA GLN A 103 14.45 10.22 17.42
C GLN A 103 12.94 9.99 17.24
N ALA A 104 12.15 11.05 17.13
CA ALA A 104 10.70 10.94 16.92
C ALA A 104 10.36 10.46 15.49
N LEU A 105 11.12 10.89 14.49
CA LEU A 105 10.95 10.46 13.09
C LEU A 105 11.38 8.99 12.88
N ASP A 106 12.45 8.56 13.55
CA ASP A 106 12.90 7.16 13.54
C ASP A 106 11.82 6.20 14.10
N LEU A 107 11.06 6.62 15.12
CA LEU A 107 10.00 5.80 15.71
C LEU A 107 8.82 5.52 14.76
N VAL A 108 8.67 6.31 13.69
CA VAL A 108 7.61 6.13 12.68
C VAL A 108 8.14 5.62 11.33
N ASP A 109 9.37 5.12 11.30
CA ASP A 109 10.05 4.51 10.14
C ASP A 109 10.12 5.45 8.92
N TRP A 110 10.33 6.75 9.18
CA TRP A 110 10.53 7.76 8.15
C TRP A 110 12.02 8.12 8.12
N LYS A 111 12.78 7.34 7.37
CA LYS A 111 14.21 7.54 7.13
C LYS A 111 14.41 8.45 5.91
N GLU A 112 15.40 9.34 5.96
CA GLU A 112 15.92 10.05 4.78
C GLU A 112 16.49 9.07 3.74
#